data_AF-A0A401IUT4-F1
#
_entry.id   AF-A0A401IUT4-F1
#
_cell.length_a   1.000
_cell.length_b   1.000
_cell.length_c   1.000
_cell.angle_alpha   90.00
_cell.angle_beta   90.00
_cell.angle_gamma   90.00
#
_symmetry.space_group_name_H-M   'P 1'
#
loop_
_entity.id
_entity.type
_entity.pdbx_description
1 polymer ?
#
loop_
_entity_poly.entity_id
_entity_poly.type
_entity_poly.pdbx_seq_one_letter_code
_entity_poly.pdbx_strand_id
1 'polypeptide(L)'
;MMKNLKQKMYSQNNKLKIKKLLLRVSSPTALGIIFCGLVLSFLLLGQFPAGYADNGNFSQVLSANGLYPLNSSAQTVGLRYGLRQHFNETTPNFFSSQSLFIQAAIGLNKLFFSTHIFDIRFLGLVYFMSYFSAIALLLCALIHHQRGWKNYFLALAVSLVLTDATYSLYLNSFYGEAVTLITLVFTCASFLLMIRPQTKYPHLIAGLFWVNLLLLVTAQVQNFFLLPGLIIICLGLIIGTKNKQKKTWYSIGLVGVLLTSGLVFSSSMRQQQDMLKFTTLTQGILETANDPAKTLANSKIKPQYVLLAGEDYYPIGYTALDPQSKQIKREVIDHLHYPWIIYWYLTHPHRTTTLLNTAAAGLTAPQAGTKEYLQPASKKLSLKLFSLFSTGFAKLYPQKYSFNLLLSIVLLLVYSAGFYNDRKKGLLIGGRKLALVAGMLFNLLFLPLAVIILQGRLNLTSGLLPATLSIQLVILLLLSDGLNNELWGTKEEQKNEK
;
A
#
# COMPACT_ATOMS: atom_id res chain seq x y z
N MET A 1 26.03 33.98 39.17
CA MET A 1 24.96 33.05 39.60
C MET A 1 23.54 33.50 39.18
N MET A 2 23.15 34.77 39.34
CA MET A 2 21.80 35.28 38.97
C MET A 2 21.42 35.20 37.47
N LYS A 3 22.36 35.33 36.53
CA LYS A 3 22.09 35.19 35.08
C LYS A 3 21.62 33.78 34.69
N ASN A 4 22.23 32.74 35.26
CA ASN A 4 21.86 31.33 35.01
C ASN A 4 20.48 30.96 35.60
N LEU A 5 20.10 31.58 36.72
CA LEU A 5 18.77 31.42 37.33
C LEU A 5 17.66 32.07 36.49
N LYS A 6 17.89 33.29 35.97
CA LYS A 6 16.93 33.93 35.04
C LYS A 6 16.77 33.13 33.74
N GLN A 7 17.86 32.57 33.19
CA GLN A 7 17.79 31.76 31.97
C GLN A 7 17.06 30.42 32.19
N LYS A 8 17.28 29.76 33.34
CA LYS A 8 16.53 28.56 33.74
C LYS A 8 15.04 28.86 33.97
N MET A 9 14.72 29.96 34.66
CA MET A 9 13.33 30.38 34.88
C MET A 9 12.63 30.77 33.56
N TYR A 10 13.30 31.48 32.66
CA TYR A 10 12.75 31.86 31.36
C TYR A 10 12.49 30.63 30.46
N SER A 11 13.41 29.66 30.45
CA SER A 11 13.26 28.37 29.78
C SER A 11 12.09 27.54 30.35
N GLN A 12 11.97 27.48 31.68
CA GLN A 12 10.83 26.82 32.33
C GLN A 12 9.51 27.52 32.03
N ASN A 13 9.46 28.84 32.03
CA ASN A 13 8.24 29.60 31.76
C ASN A 13 7.77 29.48 30.30
N ASN A 14 8.69 29.44 29.34
CA ASN A 14 8.36 29.16 27.93
C ASN A 14 7.87 27.72 27.73
N LYS A 15 8.50 26.73 28.39
CA LYS A 15 7.99 25.35 28.41
C LYS A 15 6.58 25.29 29.00
N LEU A 16 6.29 26.06 30.06
CA LEU A 16 4.96 26.12 30.68
C LEU A 16 3.93 26.83 29.79
N LYS A 17 4.31 27.91 29.11
CA LYS A 17 3.46 28.62 28.13
C LYS A 17 3.12 27.76 26.93
N ILE A 18 4.10 27.06 26.35
CA ILE A 18 3.87 26.12 25.24
C ILE A 18 2.95 24.98 25.69
N LYS A 19 3.15 24.45 26.91
CA LYS A 19 2.28 23.42 27.50
C LYS A 19 0.85 23.94 27.71
N LYS A 20 0.67 25.16 28.21
CA LYS A 20 -0.66 25.80 28.37
C LYS A 20 -1.32 26.12 27.02
N LEU A 21 -0.56 26.53 26.01
CA LEU A 21 -1.06 26.77 24.66
C LEU A 21 -1.52 25.45 24.02
N LEU A 22 -0.70 24.40 24.07
CA LEU A 22 -1.01 23.04 23.59
C LEU A 22 -2.19 22.38 24.33
N LEU A 23 -2.42 22.71 25.60
CA LEU A 23 -3.57 22.23 26.36
C LEU A 23 -4.88 22.96 26.00
N ARG A 24 -4.78 24.15 25.37
CA ARG A 24 -5.91 24.92 24.84
C ARG A 24 -6.29 24.50 23.42
N VAL A 25 -5.42 23.74 22.74
CA VAL A 25 -5.70 23.16 21.42
C VAL A 25 -6.53 21.87 21.56
N SER A 26 -7.38 21.61 20.56
CA SER A 26 -8.15 20.37 20.35
C SER A 26 -7.31 19.10 20.53
N SER A 27 -7.94 17.94 20.78
CA SER A 27 -7.24 16.67 21.01
C SER A 27 -6.17 16.39 19.93
N PRO A 28 -5.02 15.76 20.28
CA PRO A 28 -3.96 15.47 19.30
C PRO A 28 -4.46 14.73 18.07
N THR A 29 -5.42 13.82 18.27
CA THR A 29 -6.14 13.11 17.20
C THR A 29 -6.88 14.07 16.27
N ALA A 30 -7.64 15.03 16.82
CA ALA A 30 -8.39 16.00 16.03
C ALA A 30 -7.48 16.90 15.20
N LEU A 31 -6.33 17.32 15.75
CA LEU A 31 -5.35 18.08 14.96
C LEU A 31 -4.77 17.29 13.80
N GLY A 32 -4.39 16.03 14.03
CA GLY A 32 -3.91 15.15 12.95
C GLY A 32 -4.97 14.98 11.86
N ILE A 33 -6.22 14.74 12.26
CA ILE A 33 -7.36 14.64 11.35
C ILE A 33 -7.53 15.94 10.53
N ILE A 34 -7.54 17.10 11.17
CA ILE A 34 -7.69 18.40 10.48
C ILE A 34 -6.54 18.60 9.49
N PHE A 35 -5.30 18.34 9.90
CA PHE A 35 -4.13 18.46 9.03
C PHE A 35 -4.25 17.54 7.80
N CYS A 36 -4.59 16.27 8.01
CA CYS A 36 -4.79 15.33 6.90
C CYS A 36 -5.89 15.80 5.94
N GLY A 37 -7.01 16.28 6.49
CA GLY A 37 -8.13 16.78 5.70
C GLY A 37 -7.73 17.96 4.82
N LEU A 38 -6.98 18.92 5.37
CA LEU A 38 -6.50 20.08 4.62
C LEU A 38 -5.53 19.68 3.49
N VAL A 39 -4.54 18.84 3.79
CA VAL A 39 -3.53 18.41 2.81
C VAL A 39 -4.17 17.62 1.67
N LEU A 40 -4.97 16.61 2.00
CA LEU A 40 -5.60 15.75 0.99
C LEU A 40 -6.65 16.52 0.18
N SER A 41 -7.44 17.41 0.79
CA SER A 41 -8.40 18.24 0.04
C SER A 41 -7.70 19.16 -0.95
N PHE A 42 -6.58 19.78 -0.55
CA PHE A 42 -5.79 20.63 -1.42
C PHE A 42 -5.22 19.87 -2.63
N LEU A 43 -4.67 18.67 -2.39
CA LEU A 43 -4.06 17.85 -3.44
C LEU A 43 -5.09 17.22 -4.39
N LEU A 44 -6.24 16.78 -3.85
CA LEU A 44 -7.19 15.96 -4.59
C LEU A 44 -8.33 16.75 -5.23
N LEU A 45 -8.86 17.73 -4.52
CA LEU A 45 -10.08 18.46 -4.91
C LEU A 45 -9.79 19.89 -5.39
N GLY A 46 -8.53 20.30 -5.35
CA GLY A 46 -8.10 21.61 -5.82
C GLY A 46 -8.37 21.85 -7.30
N GLN A 47 -8.13 23.09 -7.73
CA GLN A 47 -8.32 23.51 -9.14
C GLN A 47 -7.50 22.67 -10.13
N PHE A 48 -6.38 22.09 -9.68
CA PHE A 48 -5.51 21.24 -10.46
C PHE A 48 -5.24 19.95 -9.69
N PRO A 49 -6.12 18.94 -9.81
CA PRO A 49 -5.93 17.68 -9.12
C PRO A 49 -4.64 17.02 -9.59
N ALA A 50 -3.78 16.66 -8.65
CA ALA A 50 -2.55 15.95 -8.96
C ALA A 50 -2.84 14.44 -8.92
N GLY A 51 -2.33 13.69 -9.90
CA GLY A 51 -2.48 12.24 -10.02
C GLY A 51 -1.40 11.63 -10.91
N TYR A 52 -1.35 10.31 -10.97
CA TYR A 52 -0.47 9.57 -11.87
C TYR A 52 -1.10 9.41 -13.26
N ALA A 53 -0.27 9.49 -14.29
CA ALA A 53 -0.67 9.28 -15.68
C ALA A 53 -0.85 7.79 -16.00
N ASP A 54 -1.54 7.52 -17.11
CA ASP A 54 -1.74 6.16 -17.62
C ASP A 54 -0.41 5.55 -18.09
N ASN A 55 -0.08 4.38 -17.55
CA ASN A 55 1.10 3.60 -17.95
C ASN A 55 0.76 2.47 -18.95
N GLY A 56 -0.41 2.52 -19.58
CA GLY A 56 -0.91 1.51 -20.52
C GLY A 56 -1.95 0.56 -19.93
N ASN A 57 -2.11 0.56 -18.60
CA ASN A 57 -3.02 -0.36 -17.90
C ASN A 57 -4.42 0.23 -17.65
N PHE A 58 -4.66 1.54 -17.82
CA PHE A 58 -5.98 2.11 -17.52
C PHE A 58 -7.06 1.64 -18.48
N SER A 59 -6.70 1.29 -19.72
CA SER A 59 -7.66 0.88 -20.76
C SER A 59 -8.62 -0.23 -20.29
N GLN A 60 -8.10 -1.24 -19.58
CA GLN A 60 -8.89 -2.34 -19.02
C GLN A 60 -9.84 -1.87 -17.93
N VAL A 61 -9.34 -1.04 -17.00
CA VAL A 61 -10.13 -0.52 -15.87
C VAL A 61 -11.22 0.42 -16.36
N LEU A 62 -10.90 1.30 -17.31
CA LEU A 62 -11.85 2.24 -17.92
C LEU A 62 -12.95 1.48 -18.66
N SER A 63 -12.57 0.57 -19.56
CA SER A 63 -13.54 -0.18 -20.36
C SER A 63 -14.48 -1.04 -19.50
N ALA A 64 -13.95 -1.72 -18.48
CA ALA A 64 -14.75 -2.51 -17.53
C ALA A 64 -15.74 -1.67 -16.71
N ASN A 65 -15.47 -0.37 -16.54
CA ASN A 65 -16.33 0.55 -15.80
C ASN A 65 -17.18 1.47 -16.69
N GLY A 66 -17.22 1.22 -18.00
CA GLY A 66 -18.03 2.03 -18.94
C GLY A 66 -17.43 3.41 -19.24
N LEU A 67 -16.12 3.57 -19.03
CA LEU A 67 -15.38 4.80 -19.31
C LEU A 67 -14.51 4.65 -20.56
N TYR A 68 -14.16 5.77 -21.19
CA TYR A 68 -13.15 5.84 -22.25
C TYR A 68 -12.40 7.18 -22.20
N PRO A 69 -11.11 7.21 -22.59
CA PRO A 69 -10.33 8.45 -22.61
C PRO A 69 -10.86 9.42 -23.68
N LEU A 70 -11.02 10.70 -23.32
CA LEU A 70 -11.37 11.78 -24.28
C LEU A 70 -10.14 12.32 -25.01
N ASN A 71 -8.99 12.34 -24.33
CA ASN A 71 -7.71 12.73 -24.90
C ASN A 71 -6.79 11.51 -24.94
N SER A 72 -6.25 11.18 -26.11
CA SER A 72 -5.41 9.99 -26.34
C SER A 72 -3.96 10.15 -25.93
N SER A 73 -3.56 11.29 -25.33
CA SER A 73 -2.17 11.49 -24.92
C SER A 73 -1.89 10.76 -23.60
N ALA A 74 -1.22 9.60 -23.70
CA ALA A 74 -0.66 8.85 -22.57
C ALA A 74 0.32 9.67 -21.70
N GLN A 75 0.70 10.86 -22.15
CA GLN A 75 1.68 11.73 -21.53
C GLN A 75 1.09 12.74 -20.54
N THR A 76 -0.20 12.77 -20.24
CA THR A 76 -0.75 13.72 -19.25
C THR A 76 -1.84 13.08 -18.41
N VAL A 77 -1.98 13.54 -17.16
CA VAL A 77 -3.12 13.14 -16.31
C VAL A 77 -4.43 13.54 -17.00
N GLY A 78 -5.20 12.53 -17.41
CA GLY A 78 -6.54 12.75 -17.94
C GLY A 78 -7.46 13.25 -16.83
N LEU A 79 -7.98 14.47 -16.97
CA LEU A 79 -8.93 15.05 -16.00
C LEU A 79 -10.38 14.64 -16.27
N ARG A 80 -10.68 14.34 -17.55
CA ARG A 80 -12.03 14.07 -18.02
C ARG A 80 -12.06 12.85 -18.93
N TYR A 81 -13.09 12.05 -18.77
CA TYR A 81 -13.33 10.80 -19.48
C TYR A 81 -14.76 10.78 -20.00
N GLY A 82 -15.01 10.05 -21.08
CA GLY A 82 -16.36 9.87 -21.62
C GLY A 82 -17.07 8.72 -20.93
N LEU A 83 -18.37 8.88 -20.70
CA LEU A 83 -19.26 7.83 -20.20
C LEU A 83 -19.94 7.14 -21.38
N ARG A 84 -19.76 5.82 -21.49
CA ARG A 84 -20.44 5.00 -22.50
C ARG A 84 -21.96 5.00 -22.22
N GLN A 85 -22.74 5.28 -23.26
CA GLN A 85 -24.21 5.33 -23.19
C GLN A 85 -24.86 3.98 -23.56
N HIS A 86 -24.14 3.16 -24.33
CA HIS A 86 -24.64 1.88 -24.82
C HIS A 86 -23.88 0.73 -24.20
N PHE A 87 -24.58 -0.41 -24.05
CA PHE A 87 -23.98 -1.66 -23.60
C PHE A 87 -22.88 -2.07 -24.57
N ASN A 88 -21.73 -2.48 -24.03
CA ASN A 88 -20.61 -2.94 -24.82
C ASN A 88 -20.42 -4.43 -24.60
N GLU A 89 -20.67 -5.23 -25.63
CA GLU A 89 -20.53 -6.69 -25.58
C GLU A 89 -19.08 -7.14 -25.36
N THR A 90 -18.10 -6.27 -25.65
CA THR A 90 -16.66 -6.55 -25.51
C THR A 90 -16.10 -6.14 -24.15
N THR A 91 -16.92 -5.82 -23.15
CA THR A 91 -16.39 -5.47 -21.81
C THR A 91 -15.59 -6.64 -21.25
N PRO A 92 -14.29 -6.47 -20.99
CA PRO A 92 -13.50 -7.53 -20.38
C PRO A 92 -14.07 -7.80 -18.98
N ASN A 93 -14.20 -9.08 -18.63
CA ASN A 93 -14.77 -9.54 -17.36
C ASN A 93 -13.80 -9.28 -16.19
N PHE A 94 -13.48 -8.01 -15.93
CA PHE A 94 -12.46 -7.58 -14.97
C PHE A 94 -13.11 -7.40 -13.60
N PHE A 95 -12.93 -8.40 -12.73
CA PHE A 95 -13.41 -8.35 -11.36
C PHE A 95 -12.35 -7.72 -10.45
N SER A 96 -12.65 -6.53 -9.92
CA SER A 96 -11.83 -5.85 -8.93
C SER A 96 -12.71 -5.04 -8.00
N SER A 97 -12.37 -5.01 -6.71
CA SER A 97 -13.02 -4.10 -5.75
C SER A 97 -12.83 -2.63 -6.11
N GLN A 98 -11.82 -2.28 -6.90
CA GLN A 98 -11.64 -0.93 -7.45
C GLN A 98 -12.85 -0.46 -8.26
N SER A 99 -13.49 -1.36 -9.00
CA SER A 99 -14.69 -1.02 -9.77
C SER A 99 -15.83 -0.54 -8.86
N LEU A 100 -15.95 -1.00 -7.62
CA LEU A 100 -16.97 -0.50 -6.68
C LEU A 100 -16.78 1.00 -6.38
N PHE A 101 -15.54 1.43 -6.18
CA PHE A 101 -15.21 2.84 -5.92
C PHE A 101 -15.41 3.69 -7.19
N ILE A 102 -15.04 3.16 -8.36
CA ILE A 102 -15.25 3.85 -9.63
C ILE A 102 -16.74 4.02 -9.93
N GLN A 103 -17.55 2.97 -9.75
CA GLN A 103 -19.00 3.05 -9.96
C GLN A 103 -19.67 4.01 -8.98
N ALA A 104 -19.25 4.03 -7.71
CA ALA A 104 -19.73 5.02 -6.75
C ALA A 104 -19.39 6.45 -7.20
N ALA A 105 -18.16 6.67 -7.70
CA ALA A 105 -17.74 7.96 -8.25
C ALA A 105 -18.55 8.35 -9.50
N ILE A 106 -18.82 7.41 -10.41
CA ILE A 106 -19.65 7.64 -11.59
C ILE A 106 -21.07 8.03 -11.15
N GLY A 107 -21.64 7.37 -10.15
CA GLY A 107 -22.94 7.72 -9.58
C GLY A 107 -22.98 9.15 -9.06
N LEU A 108 -21.98 9.56 -8.28
CA LEU A 108 -21.85 10.94 -7.79
C LEU A 108 -21.66 11.94 -8.94
N ASN A 109 -20.83 11.61 -9.93
CA ASN A 109 -20.61 12.45 -11.10
C ASN A 109 -21.90 12.66 -11.90
N LYS A 110 -22.70 11.61 -12.10
CA LYS A 110 -24.00 11.69 -12.77
C LYS A 110 -24.99 12.56 -12.00
N LEU A 111 -24.94 12.54 -10.67
CA LEU A 111 -25.85 13.30 -9.82
C LEU A 111 -25.50 14.80 -9.74
N PHE A 112 -24.21 15.15 -9.78
CA PHE A 112 -23.75 16.54 -9.54
C PHE A 112 -23.11 17.24 -10.74
N PHE A 113 -22.73 16.53 -11.81
CA PHE A 113 -21.94 17.11 -12.90
C PHE A 113 -22.47 16.80 -14.30
N SER A 114 -22.39 15.54 -14.74
CA SER A 114 -22.79 15.18 -16.11
C SER A 114 -23.07 13.69 -16.26
N THR A 115 -24.02 13.35 -17.13
CA THR A 115 -24.31 11.98 -17.57
C THR A 115 -23.41 11.50 -18.71
N HIS A 116 -22.67 12.41 -19.36
CA HIS A 116 -21.85 12.12 -20.55
C HIS A 116 -20.36 12.23 -20.29
N ILE A 117 -19.93 13.10 -19.37
CA ILE A 117 -18.53 13.34 -19.05
C ILE A 117 -18.29 12.99 -17.58
N PHE A 118 -17.26 12.19 -17.32
CA PHE A 118 -16.76 11.86 -16.00
C PHE A 118 -15.54 12.72 -15.64
N ASP A 119 -15.61 13.45 -14.53
CA ASP A 119 -14.46 14.20 -13.97
C ASP A 119 -13.76 13.36 -12.90
N ILE A 120 -12.42 13.23 -13.01
CA ILE A 120 -11.60 12.42 -12.10
C ILE A 120 -11.72 12.86 -10.63
N ARG A 121 -12.09 14.11 -10.36
CA ARG A 121 -12.26 14.63 -8.99
C ARG A 121 -13.37 13.93 -8.22
N PHE A 122 -14.37 13.35 -8.88
CA PHE A 122 -15.37 12.52 -8.21
C PHE A 122 -14.76 11.22 -7.68
N LEU A 123 -13.83 10.63 -8.43
CA LEU A 123 -13.06 9.48 -7.94
C LEU A 123 -12.18 9.88 -6.76
N GLY A 124 -11.48 11.02 -6.91
CA GLY A 124 -10.70 11.65 -5.84
C GLY A 124 -11.51 11.88 -4.57
N LEU A 125 -12.76 12.34 -4.69
CA LEU A 125 -13.66 12.57 -3.55
C LEU A 125 -14.04 11.26 -2.84
N VAL A 126 -14.43 10.22 -3.60
CA VAL A 126 -14.77 8.91 -3.01
C VAL A 126 -13.57 8.33 -2.27
N TYR A 127 -12.41 8.30 -2.93
CA TYR A 127 -11.18 7.81 -2.30
C TYR A 127 -10.72 8.69 -1.14
N PHE A 128 -10.87 10.01 -1.22
CA PHE A 128 -10.60 10.93 -0.12
C PHE A 128 -11.43 10.55 1.11
N MET A 129 -12.75 10.38 0.97
CA MET A 129 -13.63 10.08 2.09
C MET A 129 -13.27 8.76 2.76
N SER A 130 -12.96 7.72 1.96
CA SER A 130 -12.53 6.43 2.48
C SER A 130 -11.14 6.50 3.14
N TYR A 131 -10.15 7.11 2.47
CA TYR A 131 -8.79 7.18 2.98
C TYR A 131 -8.67 8.06 4.22
N PHE A 132 -9.33 9.21 4.22
CA PHE A 132 -9.41 10.11 5.36
C PHE A 132 -10.00 9.41 6.58
N SER A 133 -11.06 8.63 6.39
CA SER A 133 -11.66 7.82 7.46
C SER A 133 -10.70 6.73 7.96
N ALA A 134 -9.91 6.12 7.08
CA ALA A 134 -8.88 5.14 7.45
C ALA A 134 -7.79 5.77 8.31
N ILE A 135 -7.27 6.94 7.91
CA ILE A 135 -6.27 7.68 8.68
C ILE A 135 -6.84 8.13 10.03
N ALA A 136 -8.08 8.62 10.08
CA ALA A 136 -8.73 9.03 11.31
C ALA A 136 -8.88 7.86 12.29
N LEU A 137 -9.28 6.67 11.81
CA LEU A 137 -9.31 5.46 12.63
C LEU A 137 -7.91 5.06 13.10
N LEU A 138 -6.89 5.13 12.24
CA LEU A 138 -5.52 4.80 12.61
C LEU A 138 -4.98 5.77 13.69
N LEU A 139 -5.22 7.07 13.56
CA LEU A 139 -4.87 8.07 14.56
C LEU A 139 -5.53 7.74 15.90
N CYS A 140 -6.82 7.38 15.91
CA CYS A 140 -7.51 6.91 17.11
C CYS A 140 -6.90 5.61 17.67
N ALA A 141 -6.41 4.72 16.81
CA ALA A 141 -5.83 3.44 17.18
C ALA A 141 -4.38 3.52 17.71
N LEU A 142 -3.62 4.53 17.30
CA LEU A 142 -2.24 4.75 17.75
C LEU A 142 -2.17 5.74 18.93
N ILE A 143 -2.94 6.81 18.89
CA ILE A 143 -2.87 7.86 19.92
C ILE A 143 -3.77 7.49 21.10
N HIS A 144 -3.18 7.39 22.30
CA HIS A 144 -3.95 7.35 23.55
C HIS A 144 -4.50 8.74 23.87
N HIS A 145 -5.68 8.84 24.49
CA HIS A 145 -6.44 10.10 24.74
C HIS A 145 -5.71 11.13 25.64
N GLN A 146 -4.45 10.91 25.98
CA GLN A 146 -3.66 11.79 26.82
C GLN A 146 -3.13 13.01 26.06
N ARG A 147 -3.28 14.20 26.64
CA ARG A 147 -2.80 15.48 26.06
C ARG A 147 -1.32 15.72 26.37
N GLY A 148 -0.45 14.96 25.71
CA GLY A 148 1.01 15.09 25.84
C GLY A 148 1.68 15.50 24.53
N TRP A 149 2.81 16.22 24.62
CA TRP A 149 3.67 16.55 23.46
C TRP A 149 3.98 15.32 22.60
N LYS A 150 4.22 14.16 23.22
CA LYS A 150 4.47 12.89 22.54
C LYS A 150 3.34 12.51 21.57
N ASN A 151 2.08 12.71 21.97
CA ASN A 151 0.91 12.37 21.16
C ASN A 151 0.66 13.40 20.05
N TYR A 152 1.04 14.67 20.25
CA TYR A 152 1.05 15.66 19.17
C TYR A 152 2.12 15.35 18.13
N PHE A 153 3.32 14.95 18.56
CA PHE A 153 4.38 14.50 17.67
C PHE A 153 3.95 13.26 16.87
N LEU A 154 3.34 12.27 17.54
CA LEU A 154 2.82 11.08 16.88
C LEU A 154 1.72 11.41 15.87
N ALA A 155 0.78 12.30 16.22
CA ALA A 155 -0.26 12.75 15.29
C ALA A 155 0.33 13.39 14.04
N LEU A 156 1.33 14.27 14.22
CA LEU A 156 2.03 14.89 13.10
C LEU A 156 2.78 13.87 12.26
N ALA A 157 3.48 12.92 12.87
CA ALA A 157 4.23 11.87 12.16
C ALA A 157 3.30 10.99 11.31
N VAL A 158 2.20 10.47 11.89
CA VAL A 158 1.21 9.68 11.16
C VAL A 158 0.64 10.48 9.99
N SER A 159 0.31 11.76 10.22
CA SER A 159 -0.26 12.62 9.19
C SER A 159 0.73 12.87 8.04
N LEU A 160 1.98 13.24 8.34
CA LEU A 160 3.02 13.49 7.33
C LEU A 160 3.35 12.25 6.49
N VAL A 161 3.35 11.05 7.10
CA VAL A 161 3.62 9.79 6.40
C VAL A 161 2.49 9.46 5.43
N LEU A 162 1.24 9.51 5.90
CA LEU A 162 0.09 9.03 5.13
C LEU A 162 -0.45 10.06 4.14
N THR A 163 -0.20 11.36 4.33
CA THR A 163 -0.56 12.38 3.34
C THR A 163 0.56 12.76 2.39
N ASP A 164 1.65 11.98 2.36
CA ASP A 164 2.73 12.21 1.41
C ASP A 164 2.24 12.05 -0.03
N ALA A 165 2.79 12.87 -0.94
CA ALA A 165 2.44 12.89 -2.36
C ALA A 165 2.54 11.51 -3.01
N THR A 166 3.50 10.68 -2.58
CA THR A 166 3.68 9.32 -3.09
C THR A 166 2.43 8.46 -2.97
N TYR A 167 1.62 8.67 -1.92
CA TYR A 167 0.37 7.97 -1.66
C TYR A 167 -0.84 8.71 -2.19
N SER A 168 -0.92 10.02 -1.94
CA SER A 168 -2.11 10.79 -2.29
C SER A 168 -2.35 10.85 -3.79
N LEU A 169 -1.31 10.85 -4.62
CA LEU A 169 -1.45 10.90 -6.09
C LEU A 169 -2.19 9.69 -6.67
N TYR A 170 -2.13 8.53 -6.01
CA TYR A 170 -2.91 7.36 -6.43
C TYR A 170 -4.42 7.59 -6.35
N LEU A 171 -4.88 8.45 -5.44
CA LEU A 171 -6.30 8.71 -5.21
C LEU A 171 -6.96 9.52 -6.35
N ASN A 172 -6.20 10.11 -7.26
CA ASN A 172 -6.70 10.76 -8.48
C ASN A 172 -6.29 10.01 -9.76
N SER A 173 -6.20 8.68 -9.66
CA SER A 173 -5.73 7.82 -10.74
C SER A 173 -6.57 6.53 -10.82
N PHE A 174 -6.55 5.85 -11.97
CA PHE A 174 -7.21 4.54 -12.15
C PHE A 174 -6.32 3.35 -11.77
N TYR A 175 -5.35 3.58 -10.89
CA TYR A 175 -4.51 2.54 -10.30
C TYR A 175 -5.24 1.83 -9.15
N GLY A 176 -5.18 0.50 -9.11
CA GLY A 176 -5.79 -0.30 -8.03
C GLY A 176 -5.07 -0.13 -6.69
N GLU A 177 -3.85 0.40 -6.73
CA GLU A 177 -3.01 0.78 -5.60
C GLU A 177 -3.74 1.71 -4.62
N ALA A 178 -4.65 2.57 -5.11
CA ALA A 178 -5.48 3.43 -4.26
C ALA A 178 -6.35 2.63 -3.27
N VAL A 179 -7.00 1.57 -3.74
CA VAL A 179 -7.83 0.71 -2.89
C VAL A 179 -6.95 -0.11 -1.95
N THR A 180 -5.83 -0.62 -2.46
CA THR A 180 -4.84 -1.35 -1.65
C THR A 180 -4.32 -0.50 -0.48
N LEU A 181 -4.00 0.77 -0.73
CA LEU A 181 -3.60 1.75 0.27
C LEU A 181 -4.68 1.95 1.34
N ILE A 182 -5.91 2.26 0.91
CA ILE A 182 -7.05 2.53 1.81
C ILE A 182 -7.32 1.32 2.71
N THR A 183 -7.44 0.15 2.10
CA THR A 183 -7.83 -1.09 2.79
C THR A 183 -6.73 -1.61 3.72
N LEU A 184 -5.45 -1.43 3.39
CA LEU A 184 -4.34 -1.82 4.27
C LEU A 184 -4.27 -0.94 5.52
N VAL A 185 -4.48 0.38 5.38
CA VAL A 185 -4.56 1.31 6.53
C VAL A 185 -5.76 0.97 7.42
N PHE A 186 -6.94 0.74 6.83
CA PHE A 186 -8.12 0.30 7.60
C PHE A 186 -7.89 -1.03 8.30
N THR A 187 -7.24 -2.00 7.65
CA THR A 187 -6.93 -3.32 8.22
C THR A 187 -6.05 -3.15 9.46
N CYS A 188 -4.99 -2.35 9.37
CA CYS A 188 -4.11 -2.05 10.51
C CYS A 188 -4.86 -1.33 11.64
N ALA A 189 -5.58 -0.25 11.31
CA ALA A 189 -6.32 0.54 12.28
C ALA A 189 -7.37 -0.31 13.03
N SER A 190 -8.15 -1.10 12.29
CA SER A 190 -9.19 -1.97 12.85
C SER A 190 -8.60 -3.07 13.71
N PHE A 191 -7.50 -3.69 13.27
CA PHE A 191 -6.79 -4.67 14.08
C PHE A 191 -6.35 -4.07 15.42
N LEU A 192 -5.69 -2.91 15.40
CA LEU A 192 -5.22 -2.24 16.61
C LEU A 192 -6.38 -1.84 17.54
N LEU A 193 -7.53 -1.45 16.99
CA LEU A 193 -8.73 -1.19 17.78
C LEU A 193 -9.36 -2.48 18.33
N MET A 194 -9.33 -3.60 17.60
CA MET A 194 -9.87 -4.89 18.07
C MET A 194 -9.08 -5.47 19.25
N ILE A 195 -7.78 -5.18 19.33
CA ILE A 195 -6.93 -5.68 20.42
C ILE A 195 -7.02 -4.82 21.69
N ARG A 196 -7.58 -3.61 21.60
CA ARG A 196 -7.80 -2.76 22.77
C ARG A 196 -8.96 -3.27 23.63
N PRO A 197 -8.84 -3.22 24.97
CA PRO A 197 -9.84 -3.79 25.87
C PRO A 197 -11.16 -2.99 25.90
N GLN A 198 -11.12 -1.66 25.80
CA GLN A 198 -12.29 -0.77 25.97
C GLN A 198 -12.80 -0.19 24.64
N THR A 199 -12.87 -1.02 23.60
CA THR A 199 -13.33 -0.57 22.28
C THR A 199 -14.86 -0.45 22.24
N LYS A 200 -15.36 0.77 21.98
CA LYS A 200 -16.80 1.13 22.06
C LYS A 200 -17.72 0.32 21.15
N TYR A 201 -17.26 -0.03 19.93
CA TYR A 201 -18.06 -0.76 18.91
C TYR A 201 -17.30 -1.97 18.34
N PRO A 202 -17.09 -3.04 19.14
CA PRO A 202 -16.18 -4.12 18.79
C PRO A 202 -16.66 -4.95 17.59
N HIS A 203 -17.98 -5.15 17.45
CA HIS A 203 -18.55 -5.91 16.33
C HIS A 203 -18.47 -5.15 15.00
N LEU A 204 -18.72 -3.84 15.02
CA LEU A 204 -18.59 -2.98 13.84
C LEU A 204 -17.13 -2.96 13.36
N ILE A 205 -16.18 -2.79 14.28
CA ILE A 205 -14.75 -2.76 13.94
C ILE A 205 -14.27 -4.13 13.42
N ALA A 206 -14.77 -5.24 13.98
CA ALA A 206 -14.49 -6.57 13.44
C ALA A 206 -15.08 -6.75 12.03
N GLY A 207 -16.30 -6.28 11.79
CA GLY A 207 -16.90 -6.27 10.45
C GLY A 207 -16.06 -5.44 9.47
N LEU A 208 -15.64 -4.24 9.89
CA LEU A 208 -14.80 -3.34 9.10
C LEU A 208 -13.45 -3.98 8.77
N PHE A 209 -12.83 -4.69 9.71
CA PHE A 209 -11.60 -5.46 9.47
C PHE A 209 -11.80 -6.51 8.36
N TRP A 210 -12.83 -7.35 8.46
CA TRP A 210 -13.08 -8.41 7.46
C TRP A 210 -13.46 -7.87 6.09
N VAL A 211 -14.32 -6.84 6.03
CA VAL A 211 -14.68 -6.19 4.76
C VAL A 211 -13.44 -5.61 4.09
N ASN A 212 -12.56 -4.93 4.83
CA ASN A 212 -11.34 -4.38 4.25
C ASN A 212 -10.35 -5.45 3.81
N LEU A 213 -10.25 -6.60 4.50
CA LEU A 213 -9.44 -7.72 4.01
C LEU A 213 -9.96 -8.29 2.69
N LEU A 214 -11.28 -8.45 2.55
CA LEU A 214 -11.90 -8.91 1.30
C LEU A 214 -11.66 -7.91 0.17
N LEU A 215 -11.86 -6.61 0.43
CA LEU A 215 -11.60 -5.55 -0.55
C LEU A 215 -10.11 -5.49 -0.92
N LEU A 216 -9.20 -5.66 0.04
CA LEU A 216 -7.75 -5.66 -0.19
C LEU A 216 -7.34 -6.78 -1.15
N VAL A 217 -7.76 -8.01 -0.87
CA VAL A 217 -7.38 -9.17 -1.69
C VAL A 217 -8.01 -9.13 -3.08
N THR A 218 -9.19 -8.52 -3.22
CA THR A 218 -9.90 -8.37 -4.51
C THR A 218 -9.50 -7.12 -5.29
N ALA A 219 -8.71 -6.21 -4.73
CA ALA A 219 -8.34 -4.96 -5.40
C ALA A 219 -7.45 -5.20 -6.61
N GLN A 220 -6.44 -6.05 -6.46
CA GLN A 220 -5.48 -6.40 -7.50
C GLN A 220 -5.07 -7.85 -7.36
N VAL A 221 -4.85 -8.53 -8.49
CA VAL A 221 -4.34 -9.92 -8.51
C VAL A 221 -3.01 -10.03 -7.76
N GLN A 222 -2.19 -8.98 -7.78
CA GLN A 222 -0.91 -8.90 -7.07
C GLN A 222 -1.07 -8.95 -5.55
N ASN A 223 -2.21 -8.52 -5.00
CA ASN A 223 -2.46 -8.57 -3.56
C ASN A 223 -2.62 -10.00 -3.03
N PHE A 224 -2.78 -10.99 -3.92
CA PHE A 224 -2.70 -12.40 -3.58
C PHE A 224 -1.40 -12.73 -2.80
N PHE A 225 -0.28 -12.06 -3.14
CA PHE A 225 1.00 -12.30 -2.47
C PHE A 225 1.09 -11.73 -1.05
N LEU A 226 0.12 -10.91 -0.62
CA LEU A 226 0.00 -10.47 0.76
C LEU A 226 -0.63 -11.54 1.66
N LEU A 227 -1.28 -12.54 1.07
CA LEU A 227 -2.08 -13.53 1.78
C LEU A 227 -1.31 -14.24 2.91
N PRO A 228 -0.06 -14.70 2.75
CA PRO A 228 0.65 -15.37 3.84
C PRO A 228 0.86 -14.45 5.05
N GLY A 229 1.20 -13.17 4.84
CA GLY A 229 1.30 -12.19 5.92
C GLY A 229 -0.05 -11.93 6.58
N LEU A 230 -1.13 -11.81 5.79
CA LEU A 230 -2.49 -11.65 6.31
C LEU A 230 -2.97 -12.85 7.13
N ILE A 231 -2.57 -14.08 6.76
CA ILE A 231 -2.84 -15.31 7.53
C ILE A 231 -2.18 -15.20 8.91
N ILE A 232 -0.92 -14.78 8.99
CA ILE A 232 -0.21 -14.59 10.27
C ILE A 232 -0.96 -13.60 11.18
N ILE A 233 -1.41 -12.47 10.61
CA ILE A 233 -2.20 -11.45 11.32
C ILE A 233 -3.51 -12.07 11.87
N CYS A 234 -4.25 -12.78 11.01
CA CYS A 234 -5.53 -13.40 11.39
C CYS A 234 -5.36 -14.51 12.45
N LEU A 235 -4.32 -15.35 12.31
CA LEU A 235 -3.99 -16.37 13.30
C LEU A 235 -3.68 -15.75 14.67
N GLY A 236 -2.98 -14.61 14.69
CA GLY A 236 -2.77 -13.83 15.90
C GLY A 236 -4.07 -13.44 16.62
N LEU A 237 -5.09 -12.99 15.87
CA LEU A 237 -6.41 -12.67 16.43
C LEU A 237 -7.13 -13.91 16.95
N ILE A 238 -7.12 -15.01 16.18
CA ILE A 238 -7.81 -16.26 16.52
C ILE A 238 -7.20 -16.88 17.78
N ILE A 239 -5.88 -17.05 17.82
CA ILE A 239 -5.14 -17.64 18.95
C ILE A 239 -5.24 -16.74 20.17
N GLY A 240 -5.17 -15.41 19.96
CA GLY A 240 -5.27 -14.44 21.04
C GLY A 240 -6.68 -14.29 21.63
N THR A 241 -7.72 -14.96 21.12
CA THR A 241 -9.11 -14.79 21.55
C THR A 241 -9.61 -15.99 22.37
N LYS A 242 -10.01 -15.75 23.64
CA LYS A 242 -10.50 -16.79 24.55
C LYS A 242 -11.97 -17.20 24.29
N ASN A 243 -12.81 -16.27 23.85
CA ASN A 243 -14.23 -16.54 23.61
C ASN A 243 -14.40 -17.43 22.36
N LYS A 244 -14.99 -18.63 22.53
CA LYS A 244 -15.19 -19.63 21.47
C LYS A 244 -16.00 -19.07 20.29
N GLN A 245 -17.09 -18.34 20.56
CA GLN A 245 -17.93 -17.77 19.51
C GLN A 245 -17.17 -16.75 18.65
N LYS A 246 -16.42 -15.84 19.30
CA LYS A 246 -15.58 -14.86 18.58
C LYS A 246 -14.48 -15.55 17.77
N LYS A 247 -13.89 -16.61 18.34
CA LYS A 247 -12.89 -17.43 17.64
C LYS A 247 -13.46 -18.08 16.38
N THR A 248 -14.66 -18.66 16.46
CA THR A 248 -15.36 -19.23 15.30
C THR A 248 -15.62 -18.18 14.22
N TRP A 249 -16.12 -17.00 14.60
CA TRP A 249 -16.33 -15.90 13.65
C TRP A 249 -15.04 -15.47 12.95
N TYR A 250 -13.93 -15.36 13.69
CA TYR A 250 -12.65 -15.01 13.08
C TYR A 250 -12.09 -16.12 12.18
N SER A 251 -12.31 -17.39 12.52
CA SER A 251 -11.95 -18.51 11.65
C SER A 251 -12.78 -18.52 10.36
N ILE A 252 -14.09 -18.26 10.43
CA ILE A 252 -14.95 -18.13 9.25
C ILE A 252 -14.48 -16.98 8.37
N GLY A 253 -14.15 -15.82 8.96
CA GLY A 253 -13.60 -14.68 8.23
C GLY A 253 -12.31 -15.04 7.48
N LEU A 254 -11.38 -15.75 8.13
CA LEU A 254 -10.14 -16.21 7.51
C LEU A 254 -10.40 -17.13 6.32
N VAL A 255 -11.31 -18.11 6.49
CA VAL A 255 -11.71 -19.02 5.39
C VAL A 255 -12.33 -18.22 4.23
N GLY A 256 -13.19 -17.24 4.53
CA GLY A 256 -13.77 -16.35 3.52
C GLY A 256 -12.71 -15.58 2.73
N VAL A 257 -11.68 -15.04 3.40
CA VAL A 257 -10.57 -14.35 2.74
C VAL A 257 -9.76 -15.32 1.88
N LEU A 258 -9.48 -16.54 2.34
CA LEU A 258 -8.76 -17.55 1.57
C LEU A 258 -9.53 -17.97 0.30
N LEU A 259 -10.83 -18.24 0.43
CA LEU A 259 -11.69 -18.64 -0.68
C LEU A 259 -11.80 -17.52 -1.72
N THR A 260 -12.07 -16.29 -1.28
CA THR A 260 -12.16 -15.15 -2.19
C THR A 260 -10.83 -14.84 -2.87
N SER A 261 -9.71 -14.93 -2.16
CA SER A 261 -8.36 -14.83 -2.75
C SER A 261 -8.12 -15.87 -3.84
N GLY A 262 -8.43 -17.13 -3.54
CA GLY A 262 -8.27 -18.23 -4.50
C GLY A 262 -9.16 -18.07 -5.73
N LEU A 263 -10.40 -17.61 -5.55
CA LEU A 263 -11.33 -17.33 -6.65
C LEU A 263 -10.87 -16.17 -7.54
N VAL A 264 -10.40 -15.07 -6.95
CA VAL A 264 -9.86 -13.92 -7.72
C VAL A 264 -8.62 -14.33 -8.50
N PHE A 265 -7.72 -15.09 -7.88
CA PHE A 265 -6.50 -15.55 -8.54
C PHE A 265 -6.79 -16.53 -9.69
N SER A 266 -7.71 -17.48 -9.49
CA SER A 266 -8.08 -18.47 -10.52
C SER A 266 -8.92 -17.88 -11.65
N SER A 267 -9.77 -16.88 -11.36
CA SER A 267 -10.56 -16.16 -12.36
C SER A 267 -9.80 -15.04 -13.06
N SER A 268 -8.57 -14.72 -12.62
CA SER A 268 -7.71 -13.76 -13.31
C SER A 268 -7.56 -14.15 -14.78
N MET A 269 -7.72 -13.16 -15.66
CA MET A 269 -7.75 -13.39 -17.09
C MET A 269 -6.45 -14.03 -17.57
N ARG A 270 -6.58 -14.97 -18.51
CA ARG A 270 -5.42 -15.54 -19.22
C ARG A 270 -4.51 -14.46 -19.81
N GLN A 271 -5.08 -13.36 -20.27
CA GLN A 271 -4.32 -12.20 -20.76
C GLN A 271 -3.45 -11.53 -19.68
N GLN A 272 -3.91 -11.46 -18.42
CA GLN A 272 -3.10 -10.92 -17.32
C GLN A 272 -1.95 -11.87 -16.98
N GLN A 273 -2.18 -13.19 -17.02
CA GLN A 273 -1.12 -14.17 -16.83
C GLN A 273 -0.09 -14.13 -17.97
N ASP A 274 -0.54 -13.99 -19.21
CA ASP A 274 0.30 -13.83 -20.40
C ASP A 274 1.19 -12.57 -20.27
N MET A 275 0.59 -11.45 -19.83
CA MET A 275 1.31 -10.21 -19.53
C MET A 275 2.40 -10.41 -18.48
N LEU A 276 2.07 -11.00 -17.31
CA LEU A 276 3.03 -11.24 -16.23
C LEU A 276 4.21 -12.10 -16.69
N LYS A 277 3.95 -13.20 -17.42
CA LYS A 277 4.99 -14.06 -17.97
C LYS A 277 5.89 -13.31 -18.95
N PHE A 278 5.29 -12.55 -19.87
CA PHE A 278 6.03 -11.75 -20.84
C PHE A 278 6.94 -10.75 -20.13
N THR A 279 6.39 -9.95 -19.21
CA THR A 279 7.14 -8.93 -18.48
C THR A 279 8.27 -9.52 -17.62
N THR A 280 8.04 -10.67 -16.97
CA THR A 280 9.10 -11.35 -16.21
C THR A 280 10.26 -11.76 -17.11
N LEU A 281 9.95 -12.27 -18.30
CA LEU A 281 10.98 -12.65 -19.27
C LEU A 281 11.73 -11.41 -19.76
N THR A 282 11.01 -10.40 -20.26
CA THR A 282 11.61 -9.24 -20.94
C THR A 282 12.33 -8.29 -20.01
N GLN A 283 11.74 -7.98 -18.85
CA GLN A 283 12.26 -6.99 -17.89
C GLN A 283 12.87 -7.60 -16.63
N GLY A 284 12.99 -8.93 -16.57
CA GLY A 284 13.60 -9.66 -15.47
C GLY A 284 14.74 -10.53 -15.96
N ILE A 285 14.38 -11.65 -16.58
CA ILE A 285 15.33 -12.72 -16.96
C ILE A 285 16.28 -12.24 -18.06
N LEU A 286 15.77 -11.70 -19.17
CA LEU A 286 16.60 -11.31 -20.31
C LEU A 286 17.54 -10.15 -20.01
N GLU A 287 17.09 -9.17 -19.22
CA GLU A 287 17.93 -8.04 -18.80
C GLU A 287 19.09 -8.42 -17.87
N THR A 288 18.95 -9.53 -17.13
CA THR A 288 19.93 -9.91 -16.10
C THR A 288 20.74 -11.15 -16.43
N ALA A 289 20.37 -11.88 -17.50
CA ALA A 289 21.10 -13.03 -17.98
C ALA A 289 22.47 -12.64 -18.58
N ASN A 290 23.52 -13.41 -18.26
CA ASN A 290 24.85 -13.24 -18.88
C ASN A 290 24.82 -13.52 -20.39
N ASP A 291 24.04 -14.53 -20.77
CA ASP A 291 23.84 -14.97 -22.13
C ASP A 291 22.33 -15.19 -22.34
N PRO A 292 21.60 -14.12 -22.71
CA PRO A 292 20.15 -14.18 -22.90
C PRO A 292 19.75 -15.22 -23.97
N ALA A 293 20.58 -15.40 -25.00
CA ALA A 293 20.35 -16.36 -26.08
C ALA A 293 20.38 -17.82 -25.58
N LYS A 294 21.39 -18.18 -24.78
CA LYS A 294 21.44 -19.51 -24.14
C LYS A 294 20.31 -19.71 -23.13
N THR A 295 19.91 -18.66 -22.41
CA THR A 295 18.81 -18.72 -21.44
C THR A 295 17.48 -19.05 -22.13
N LEU A 296 17.22 -18.45 -23.30
CA LEU A 296 16.06 -18.80 -24.13
C LEU A 296 16.16 -20.22 -24.71
N ALA A 297 17.34 -20.62 -25.22
CA ALA A 297 17.54 -21.96 -25.75
C ALA A 297 17.24 -23.05 -24.70
N ASN A 298 17.66 -22.84 -23.45
CA ASN A 298 17.39 -23.74 -22.32
C ASN A 298 15.89 -23.86 -21.97
N SER A 299 15.06 -22.90 -22.37
CA SER A 299 13.60 -22.91 -22.20
C SER A 299 12.83 -23.30 -23.47
N LYS A 300 13.54 -23.83 -24.49
CA LYS A 300 12.97 -24.17 -25.81
C LYS A 300 12.41 -22.97 -26.57
N ILE A 301 12.83 -21.75 -26.22
CA ILE A 301 12.47 -20.52 -26.92
C ILE A 301 13.59 -20.18 -27.89
N LYS A 302 13.24 -19.74 -29.10
CA LYS A 302 14.24 -19.39 -30.13
C LYS A 302 15.10 -18.20 -29.66
N PRO A 303 16.44 -18.25 -29.79
CA PRO A 303 17.33 -17.16 -29.39
C PRO A 303 17.04 -15.79 -30.02
N GLN A 304 16.36 -15.75 -31.18
CA GLN A 304 15.96 -14.49 -31.83
C GLN A 304 15.07 -13.60 -30.96
N TYR A 305 14.36 -14.18 -29.98
CA TYR A 305 13.50 -13.43 -29.06
C TYR A 305 14.25 -12.68 -27.95
N VAL A 306 15.59 -12.72 -27.94
CA VAL A 306 16.39 -11.80 -27.11
C VAL A 306 16.08 -10.33 -27.42
N LEU A 307 15.64 -10.03 -28.65
CA LEU A 307 15.22 -8.68 -29.07
C LEU A 307 14.03 -8.12 -28.27
N LEU A 308 13.30 -8.96 -27.55
CA LEU A 308 12.20 -8.53 -26.67
C LEU A 308 12.70 -8.00 -25.32
N ALA A 309 14.00 -8.06 -25.01
CA ALA A 309 14.54 -7.56 -23.75
C ALA A 309 14.18 -6.07 -23.55
N GLY A 310 13.59 -5.75 -22.38
CA GLY A 310 13.14 -4.40 -22.06
C GLY A 310 11.80 -3.98 -22.67
N GLU A 311 11.19 -4.77 -23.55
CA GLU A 311 9.90 -4.43 -24.18
C GLU A 311 8.72 -4.55 -23.18
N ASP A 312 7.79 -3.60 -23.28
CA ASP A 312 6.55 -3.57 -22.51
C ASP A 312 5.47 -4.43 -23.19
N TYR A 313 4.58 -5.06 -22.40
CA TYR A 313 3.46 -5.84 -22.97
C TYR A 313 2.39 -4.95 -23.63
N TYR A 314 2.25 -3.71 -23.16
CA TYR A 314 1.39 -2.68 -23.74
C TYR A 314 2.25 -1.50 -24.22
N PRO A 315 2.92 -1.62 -25.37
CA PRO A 315 3.83 -0.58 -25.82
C PRO A 315 3.06 0.69 -26.20
N ILE A 316 3.57 1.83 -25.75
CA ILE A 316 3.02 3.17 -26.07
C ILE A 316 3.53 3.65 -27.44
N GLY A 317 4.64 3.08 -27.92
CA GLY A 317 5.28 3.42 -29.19
C GLY A 317 5.41 2.22 -30.13
N TYR A 318 6.13 2.42 -31.24
CA TYR A 318 6.42 1.36 -32.20
C TYR A 318 7.30 0.28 -31.57
N THR A 319 6.90 -0.98 -31.72
CA THR A 319 7.68 -2.17 -31.32
C THR A 319 7.97 -3.04 -32.53
N ALA A 320 9.20 -3.58 -32.59
CA ALA A 320 9.60 -4.46 -33.68
C ALA A 320 8.79 -5.77 -33.75
N LEU A 321 8.32 -6.24 -32.60
CA LEU A 321 7.44 -7.42 -32.47
C LEU A 321 6.29 -7.04 -31.55
N ASP A 322 5.05 -7.23 -32.03
CA ASP A 322 3.86 -7.01 -31.21
C ASP A 322 3.77 -8.09 -30.09
N PRO A 323 3.84 -7.69 -28.80
CA PRO A 323 3.74 -8.62 -27.66
C PRO A 323 2.42 -9.38 -27.61
N GLN A 324 1.36 -8.84 -28.23
CA GLN A 324 0.02 -9.41 -28.25
C GLN A 324 -0.21 -10.32 -29.46
N SER A 325 0.77 -10.41 -30.36
CA SER A 325 0.67 -11.25 -31.55
C SER A 325 0.55 -12.74 -31.20
N LYS A 326 -0.20 -13.48 -32.04
CA LYS A 326 -0.35 -14.93 -31.89
C LYS A 326 1.00 -15.67 -31.95
N GLN A 327 2.00 -15.09 -32.63
CA GLN A 327 3.34 -15.65 -32.73
C GLN A 327 4.08 -15.61 -31.40
N ILE A 328 4.15 -14.44 -30.74
CA ILE A 328 4.79 -14.30 -29.42
C ILE A 328 4.09 -15.19 -28.38
N LYS A 329 2.76 -15.26 -28.44
CA LYS A 329 2.00 -16.13 -27.54
C LYS A 329 2.42 -17.60 -27.64
N ARG A 330 2.47 -18.13 -28.86
CA ARG A 330 2.80 -19.55 -29.10
C ARG A 330 4.28 -19.86 -28.91
N GLU A 331 5.16 -19.01 -29.43
CA GLU A 331 6.60 -19.29 -29.48
C GLU A 331 7.37 -18.84 -28.23
N VAL A 332 6.77 -18.00 -27.38
CA VAL A 332 7.41 -17.47 -26.16
C VAL A 332 6.55 -17.76 -24.93
N ILE A 333 5.34 -17.19 -24.85
CA ILE A 333 4.54 -17.19 -23.61
C ILE A 333 4.08 -18.60 -23.20
N ASP A 334 3.65 -19.42 -24.15
CA ASP A 334 3.18 -20.79 -23.88
C ASP A 334 4.30 -21.73 -23.39
N HIS A 335 5.57 -21.42 -23.69
CA HIS A 335 6.74 -22.14 -23.19
C HIS A 335 7.22 -21.65 -21.81
N LEU A 336 6.72 -20.51 -21.34
CA LEU A 336 7.04 -19.96 -20.02
C LEU A 336 6.11 -20.53 -18.95
N HIS A 337 6.67 -21.34 -18.07
CA HIS A 337 5.99 -21.87 -16.88
C HIS A 337 6.60 -21.30 -15.61
N TYR A 338 5.75 -20.95 -14.63
CA TYR A 338 6.22 -20.40 -13.35
C TYR A 338 7.24 -21.28 -12.60
N PRO A 339 7.13 -22.63 -12.57
CA PRO A 339 8.15 -23.46 -11.94
C PRO A 339 9.54 -23.26 -12.53
N TRP A 340 9.65 -23.09 -13.85
CA TRP A 340 10.91 -22.80 -14.52
C TRP A 340 11.45 -21.41 -14.16
N ILE A 341 10.57 -20.40 -14.15
CA ILE A 341 10.93 -19.03 -13.73
C ILE A 341 11.49 -19.04 -12.31
N ILE A 342 10.78 -19.69 -11.37
CA ILE A 342 11.21 -19.81 -9.97
C ILE A 342 12.56 -20.54 -9.88
N TYR A 343 12.71 -21.67 -10.59
CA TYR A 343 13.96 -22.41 -10.63
C TYR A 343 15.13 -21.58 -11.17
N TRP A 344 14.90 -20.77 -12.19
CA TRP A 344 15.91 -19.85 -12.74
C TRP A 344 16.38 -18.84 -11.69
N TYR A 345 15.46 -18.19 -10.97
CA TYR A 345 15.83 -17.25 -9.90
C TYR A 345 16.54 -17.92 -8.72
N LEU A 346 16.19 -19.17 -8.38
CA LEU A 346 16.86 -19.93 -7.32
C LEU A 346 18.28 -20.35 -7.70
N THR A 347 18.53 -20.67 -8.97
CA THR A 347 19.84 -21.07 -9.48
C THR A 347 20.77 -19.90 -9.80
N HIS A 348 20.25 -18.66 -9.83
CA HIS A 348 21.03 -17.45 -10.11
C HIS A 348 21.01 -16.44 -8.94
N PRO A 349 21.50 -16.80 -7.74
CA PRO A 349 21.32 -16.01 -6.52
C PRO A 349 21.95 -14.61 -6.59
N HIS A 350 23.09 -14.46 -7.26
CA HIS A 350 23.72 -13.14 -7.42
C HIS A 350 22.88 -12.18 -8.27
N ARG A 351 22.18 -12.69 -9.29
CA ARG A 351 21.27 -11.90 -10.13
C ARG A 351 19.98 -11.58 -9.38
N THR A 352 19.41 -12.57 -8.71
CA THR A 352 18.22 -12.40 -7.86
C THR A 352 18.44 -11.36 -6.77
N THR A 353 19.59 -11.39 -6.09
CA THR A 353 19.94 -10.37 -5.08
C THR A 353 20.13 -8.97 -5.66
N THR A 354 20.64 -8.85 -6.89
CA THR A 354 20.74 -7.55 -7.59
C THR A 354 19.35 -6.97 -7.88
N LEU A 355 18.42 -7.80 -8.34
CA LEU A 355 17.03 -7.41 -8.55
C LEU A 355 16.32 -7.07 -7.23
N LEU A 356 16.55 -7.84 -6.17
CA LEU A 356 16.01 -7.56 -4.83
C LEU A 356 16.56 -6.26 -4.25
N ASN A 357 17.83 -5.93 -4.48
CA ASN A 357 18.39 -4.63 -4.10
C ASN A 357 17.74 -3.49 -4.89
N THR A 358 17.45 -3.70 -6.17
CA THR A 358 16.68 -2.73 -6.97
C THR A 358 15.27 -2.54 -6.41
N ALA A 359 14.58 -3.62 -6.04
CA ALA A 359 13.28 -3.53 -5.39
C ALA A 359 13.36 -2.82 -4.02
N ALA A 360 14.40 -3.09 -3.23
CA ALA A 360 14.63 -2.39 -1.96
C ALA A 360 14.85 -0.88 -2.16
N ALA A 361 15.55 -0.47 -3.22
CA ALA A 361 15.64 0.93 -3.62
C ALA A 361 14.24 1.49 -4.00
N GLY A 362 13.46 0.72 -4.75
CA GLY A 362 12.08 1.05 -5.13
C GLY A 362 11.11 1.25 -3.96
N LEU A 363 11.31 0.58 -2.82
CA LEU A 363 10.52 0.82 -1.60
C LEU A 363 10.64 2.25 -1.09
N THR A 364 11.79 2.88 -1.34
CA THR A 364 12.17 4.19 -0.81
C THR A 364 12.08 5.29 -1.85
N ALA A 365 12.02 4.93 -3.14
CA ALA A 365 11.92 5.89 -4.21
C ALA A 365 10.58 6.65 -4.07
N PRO A 366 10.60 8.00 -4.12
CA PRO A 366 9.36 8.72 -4.29
C PRO A 366 8.69 8.20 -5.57
N GLN A 367 7.51 7.60 -5.44
CA GLN A 367 6.78 6.97 -6.54
C GLN A 367 6.39 7.96 -7.66
N ALA A 368 6.65 9.26 -7.42
CA ALA A 368 6.86 10.34 -8.39
C ALA A 368 7.75 9.99 -9.60
N GLY A 369 8.57 8.92 -9.52
CA GLY A 369 9.35 8.42 -10.65
C GLY A 369 8.55 7.73 -11.77
N THR A 370 7.26 7.45 -11.57
CA THR A 370 6.36 7.04 -12.66
C THR A 370 6.03 8.26 -13.53
N LYS A 371 6.95 8.62 -14.43
CA LYS A 371 6.75 9.61 -15.51
C LYS A 371 5.76 10.73 -15.10
N GLU A 372 6.16 11.51 -14.09
CA GLU A 372 5.43 12.69 -13.61
C GLU A 372 5.28 13.69 -14.78
N TYR A 373 4.20 13.57 -15.54
CA TYR A 373 3.88 14.54 -16.57
C TYR A 373 2.82 15.51 -16.07
N LEU A 374 3.31 16.43 -15.24
CA LEU A 374 2.59 17.61 -14.77
C LEU A 374 2.60 18.69 -15.85
N GLN A 375 1.46 19.36 -16.09
CA GLN A 375 1.41 20.65 -16.80
C GLN A 375 2.16 21.76 -16.01
N PRO A 376 2.55 22.90 -16.63
CA PRO A 376 3.92 23.44 -16.60
C PRO A 376 4.41 24.06 -15.29
N ALA A 377 5.74 23.97 -15.12
CA ALA A 377 6.75 24.71 -14.34
C ALA A 377 6.44 25.32 -12.96
N SER A 378 5.30 25.99 -12.73
CA SER A 378 5.02 26.73 -11.49
C SER A 378 4.67 25.82 -10.29
N LYS A 379 4.41 24.53 -10.53
CA LYS A 379 3.83 23.58 -9.55
C LYS A 379 4.76 22.46 -9.07
N LYS A 380 5.99 22.37 -9.61
CA LYS A 380 7.01 21.44 -9.07
C LYS A 380 7.38 21.78 -7.62
N LEU A 381 7.26 23.05 -7.22
CA LEU A 381 7.58 23.52 -5.87
C LEU A 381 6.56 23.04 -4.82
N SER A 382 5.26 22.98 -5.15
CA SER A 382 4.22 22.54 -4.21
C SER A 382 4.31 21.04 -3.95
N LEU A 383 4.50 20.20 -4.98
CA LEU A 383 4.63 18.75 -4.81
C LEU A 383 5.86 18.35 -3.99
N LYS A 384 6.98 19.10 -4.13
CA LYS A 384 8.19 18.87 -3.33
C LYS A 384 7.97 19.09 -1.83
N LEU A 385 7.06 19.98 -1.44
CA LEU A 385 6.64 20.17 -0.04
C LEU A 385 5.74 19.02 0.46
N PHE A 386 4.95 18.41 -0.42
CA PHE A 386 4.10 17.27 -0.07
C PHE A 386 4.81 15.92 -0.16
N SER A 387 6.03 15.86 -0.71
CA SER A 387 6.88 14.66 -0.73
C SER A 387 8.00 14.69 0.33
N LEU A 388 7.85 15.50 1.39
CA LEU A 388 8.90 15.67 2.40
C LEU A 388 9.23 14.38 3.14
N PHE A 389 8.23 13.58 3.47
CA PHE A 389 8.44 12.33 4.20
C PHE A 389 9.13 11.32 3.30
N SER A 390 8.60 11.07 2.10
CA SER A 390 9.18 10.11 1.15
C SER A 390 10.60 10.49 0.72
N THR A 391 10.87 11.77 0.47
CA THR A 391 12.23 12.23 0.14
C THR A 391 13.20 12.12 1.32
N GLY A 392 12.74 12.35 2.55
CA GLY A 392 13.53 12.15 3.76
C GLY A 392 13.80 10.67 4.01
N PHE A 393 12.77 9.83 3.89
CA PHE A 393 12.85 8.39 4.02
C PHE A 393 13.81 7.78 3.00
N ALA A 394 13.76 8.24 1.74
CA ALA A 394 14.69 7.83 0.68
C ALA A 394 16.17 8.05 1.01
N LYS A 395 16.48 9.12 1.74
CA LYS A 395 17.85 9.47 2.14
C LYS A 395 18.33 8.68 3.35
N LEU A 396 17.43 8.35 4.26
CA LEU A 396 17.77 7.68 5.52
C LEU A 396 17.72 6.16 5.41
N TYR A 397 16.86 5.61 4.55
CA TYR A 397 16.62 4.19 4.45
C TYR A 397 17.63 3.51 3.52
N PRO A 398 18.43 2.54 4.01
CA PRO A 398 19.39 1.82 3.17
C PRO A 398 18.71 1.02 2.04
N GLN A 399 19.20 1.22 0.82
CA GLN A 399 18.66 0.60 -0.40
C GLN A 399 19.19 -0.83 -0.64
N LYS A 400 19.27 -1.64 0.42
CA LYS A 400 19.73 -3.03 0.35
C LYS A 400 18.67 -3.96 0.91
N TYR A 401 18.39 -5.05 0.21
CA TYR A 401 17.42 -6.04 0.67
C TYR A 401 17.88 -6.73 1.98
N SER A 402 19.19 -6.88 2.17
CA SER A 402 19.76 -7.38 3.44
C SER A 402 19.45 -6.49 4.64
N PHE A 403 19.31 -5.18 4.44
CA PHE A 403 18.88 -4.28 5.51
C PHE A 403 17.44 -4.56 5.93
N ASN A 404 16.53 -4.82 4.97
CA ASN A 404 15.14 -5.20 5.28
C ASN A 404 15.06 -6.48 6.12
N LEU A 405 15.91 -7.47 5.80
CA LEU A 405 16.03 -8.70 6.59
C LEU A 405 16.49 -8.41 8.02
N LEU A 406 17.57 -7.66 8.18
CA LEU A 406 18.10 -7.28 9.50
C LEU A 406 17.07 -6.50 10.31
N LEU A 407 16.44 -5.49 9.70
CA LEU A 407 15.42 -4.67 10.33
C LEU A 407 14.23 -5.52 10.78
N SER A 408 13.80 -6.48 9.94
CA SER A 408 12.71 -7.40 10.28
C SER A 408 13.05 -8.26 11.49
N ILE A 409 14.27 -8.81 11.55
CA ILE A 409 14.74 -9.59 12.70
C ILE A 409 14.74 -8.73 13.98
N VAL A 410 15.29 -7.52 13.92
CA VAL A 410 15.35 -6.62 15.08
C VAL A 410 13.94 -6.27 15.59
N LEU A 411 13.03 -5.90 14.69
CA LEU A 411 11.65 -5.55 15.07
C LEU A 411 10.90 -6.76 15.64
N LEU A 412 11.07 -7.96 15.07
CA LEU A 412 10.50 -9.18 15.62
C LEU A 412 11.02 -9.47 17.03
N LEU A 413 12.31 -9.29 17.29
CA LEU A 413 12.89 -9.48 18.63
C LEU A 413 12.31 -8.50 19.65
N VAL A 414 12.16 -7.22 19.28
CA VAL A 414 11.58 -6.19 20.15
C VAL A 414 10.14 -6.54 20.54
N TYR A 415 9.28 -6.88 19.57
CA TYR A 415 7.89 -7.26 19.87
C TYR A 415 7.78 -8.63 20.54
N SER A 416 8.75 -9.53 20.33
CA SER A 416 8.81 -10.82 21.04
C SER A 416 9.07 -10.62 22.53
N ALA A 417 9.92 -9.66 22.90
CA ALA A 417 10.14 -9.30 24.30
C ALA A 417 8.86 -8.73 24.96
N GLY A 418 8.15 -7.85 24.26
CA GLY A 418 6.84 -7.35 24.70
C GLY A 418 5.81 -8.47 24.88
N PHE A 419 5.75 -9.42 23.93
CA PHE A 419 4.91 -10.62 24.04
C PHE A 419 5.26 -11.49 25.25
N TYR A 420 6.56 -11.73 25.49
CA TYR A 420 7.02 -12.52 26.63
C TYR A 420 6.58 -11.91 27.97
N ASN A 421 6.72 -10.60 28.11
CA ASN A 421 6.31 -9.88 29.32
C ASN A 421 4.79 -9.88 29.52
N ASP A 422 4.02 -9.65 28.45
CA ASP A 422 2.55 -9.73 28.51
C ASP A 422 2.06 -11.14 28.84
N ARG A 423 2.71 -12.17 28.29
CA ARG A 423 2.38 -13.57 28.57
C ARG A 423 2.61 -13.93 30.05
N LYS A 424 3.69 -13.44 30.66
CA LYS A 424 3.91 -13.58 32.12
C LYS A 424 2.79 -12.95 32.94
N LYS A 425 2.20 -11.85 32.47
CA LYS A 425 1.07 -11.16 33.11
C LYS A 425 -0.30 -11.76 32.74
N GLY A 426 -0.35 -12.80 31.90
CA GLY A 426 -1.61 -13.40 31.41
C GLY A 426 -2.36 -12.53 30.40
N LEU A 427 -1.72 -11.50 29.84
CA LEU A 427 -2.25 -10.60 28.83
C LEU A 427 -1.95 -11.15 27.43
N LEU A 428 -2.90 -10.99 26.50
CA LEU A 428 -2.80 -11.51 25.13
C LEU A 428 -2.49 -10.41 24.09
N ILE A 429 -2.35 -9.16 24.54
CA ILE A 429 -2.20 -7.99 23.65
C ILE A 429 -0.85 -8.04 22.92
N GLY A 430 0.25 -8.25 23.63
CA GLY A 430 1.59 -8.37 23.04
C GLY A 430 1.70 -9.46 21.99
N GLY A 431 1.02 -10.60 22.17
CA GLY A 431 1.01 -11.69 21.18
C GLY A 431 0.27 -11.32 19.89
N ARG A 432 -0.82 -10.55 20.01
CA ARG A 432 -1.54 -10.03 18.84
C ARG A 432 -0.76 -8.92 18.14
N LYS A 433 -0.12 -8.00 18.88
CA LYS A 433 0.79 -6.99 18.31
C LYS A 433 1.95 -7.66 17.55
N LEU A 434 2.57 -8.69 18.14
CA LEU A 434 3.63 -9.47 17.50
C LEU A 434 3.14 -10.11 16.19
N ALA A 435 1.93 -10.68 16.16
CA ALA A 435 1.37 -11.25 14.93
C ALA A 435 1.11 -10.20 13.84
N LEU A 436 0.63 -8.99 14.22
CA LEU A 436 0.46 -7.87 13.28
C LEU A 436 1.80 -7.50 12.64
N VAL A 437 2.82 -7.29 13.47
CA VAL A 437 4.17 -6.91 13.04
C VAL A 437 4.80 -8.03 12.21
N ALA A 438 4.67 -9.29 12.63
CA ALA A 438 5.19 -10.43 11.88
C ALA A 438 4.55 -10.57 10.50
N GLY A 439 3.24 -10.40 10.38
CA GLY A 439 2.57 -10.44 9.07
C GLY A 439 2.96 -9.28 8.15
N MET A 440 3.08 -8.06 8.69
CA MET A 440 3.53 -6.89 7.92
C MET A 440 5.00 -7.01 7.47
N LEU A 441 5.88 -7.51 8.33
CA LEU A 441 7.28 -7.76 7.98
C LEU A 441 7.43 -8.95 7.02
N PHE A 442 6.56 -9.96 7.13
CA PHE A 442 6.50 -11.02 6.12
C PHE A 442 6.17 -10.43 4.75
N ASN A 443 5.17 -9.54 4.66
CA ASN A 443 4.84 -8.86 3.42
C ASN A 443 6.00 -8.00 2.89
N LEU A 444 6.73 -7.30 3.76
CA LEU A 444 7.92 -6.54 3.40
C LEU A 444 8.99 -7.38 2.70
N LEU A 445 9.18 -8.63 3.14
CA LEU A 445 10.21 -9.53 2.62
C LEU A 445 9.71 -10.34 1.42
N PHE A 446 8.51 -10.89 1.50
CA PHE A 446 7.99 -11.82 0.51
C PHE A 446 7.46 -11.11 -0.74
N LEU A 447 6.79 -9.96 -0.60
CA LEU A 447 6.19 -9.28 -1.75
C LEU A 447 7.22 -8.82 -2.79
N PRO A 448 8.38 -8.22 -2.43
CA PRO A 448 9.40 -7.88 -3.42
C PRO A 448 9.90 -9.08 -4.22
N LEU A 449 10.07 -10.22 -3.57
CA LEU A 449 10.47 -11.46 -4.23
C LEU A 449 9.39 -11.95 -5.20
N ALA A 450 8.12 -11.94 -4.79
CA ALA A 450 7.01 -12.33 -5.64
C ALA A 450 6.83 -11.38 -6.85
N VAL A 451 6.93 -10.06 -6.63
CA VAL A 451 6.80 -9.05 -7.70
C VAL A 451 7.91 -9.21 -8.73
N ILE A 452 9.16 -9.40 -8.31
CA ILE A 452 10.28 -9.64 -9.25
C ILE A 452 10.05 -10.92 -10.08
N ILE A 453 9.59 -11.99 -9.44
CA ILE A 453 9.32 -13.28 -10.11
C ILE A 453 8.18 -13.18 -11.13
N LEU A 454 7.28 -12.19 -11.01
CA LEU A 454 6.06 -12.11 -11.83
C LEU A 454 6.02 -10.92 -12.78
N GLN A 455 6.81 -9.89 -12.52
CA GLN A 455 6.79 -8.63 -13.27
C GLN A 455 8.19 -8.13 -13.62
N GLY A 456 9.25 -8.83 -13.20
CA GLY A 456 10.61 -8.35 -13.39
C GLY A 456 10.79 -6.96 -12.76
N ARG A 457 11.21 -5.98 -13.57
CA ARG A 457 11.41 -4.60 -13.13
C ARG A 457 10.26 -3.64 -13.47
N LEU A 458 9.26 -4.07 -14.23
CA LEU A 458 8.16 -3.21 -14.65
C LEU A 458 7.32 -2.77 -13.46
N ASN A 459 6.99 -1.47 -13.38
CA ASN A 459 6.12 -0.91 -12.34
C ASN A 459 6.52 -1.34 -10.91
N LEU A 460 7.82 -1.63 -10.68
CA LEU A 460 8.35 -2.09 -9.41
C LEU A 460 7.87 -1.22 -8.25
N THR A 461 7.90 0.10 -8.40
CA THR A 461 7.48 1.02 -7.35
C THR A 461 6.01 0.82 -6.97
N SER A 462 5.09 0.76 -7.94
CA SER A 462 3.66 0.63 -7.65
C SER A 462 3.31 -0.75 -7.08
N GLY A 463 3.90 -1.82 -7.63
CA GLY A 463 3.72 -3.18 -7.11
C GLY A 463 4.29 -3.39 -5.70
N LEU A 464 5.27 -2.58 -5.28
CA LEU A 464 5.87 -2.62 -3.94
C LEU A 464 5.17 -1.72 -2.92
N LEU A 465 4.18 -0.91 -3.33
CA LEU A 465 3.45 -0.01 -2.43
C LEU A 465 2.92 -0.71 -1.15
N PRO A 466 2.36 -1.93 -1.20
CA PRO A 466 1.87 -2.59 0.01
C PRO A 466 3.01 -2.97 0.97
N ALA A 467 4.19 -3.33 0.45
CA ALA A 467 5.37 -3.63 1.26
C ALA A 467 5.91 -2.34 1.92
N THR A 468 6.02 -1.24 1.16
CA THR A 468 6.43 0.06 1.70
C THR A 468 5.47 0.55 2.80
N LEU A 469 4.16 0.46 2.56
CA LEU A 469 3.17 0.87 3.55
C LEU A 469 3.21 -0.03 4.80
N SER A 470 3.45 -1.33 4.64
CA SER A 470 3.60 -2.27 5.75
C SER A 470 4.74 -1.87 6.70
N ILE A 471 5.93 -1.57 6.18
CA ILE A 471 7.05 -1.15 7.03
C ILE A 471 6.78 0.21 7.71
N GLN A 472 6.15 1.16 7.00
CA GLN A 472 5.81 2.45 7.59
C GLN A 472 4.77 2.33 8.70
N LEU A 473 3.75 1.48 8.55
CA LEU A 473 2.77 1.19 9.59
C LEU A 473 3.43 0.53 10.82
N VAL A 474 4.39 -0.39 10.60
CA VAL A 474 5.17 -0.99 11.70
C VAL A 474 6.04 0.06 12.41
N ILE A 475 6.68 0.97 11.68
CA ILE A 475 7.47 2.07 12.26
C ILE A 475 6.56 3.02 13.06
N LEU A 476 5.39 3.37 12.54
CA LEU A 476 4.42 4.22 13.26
C LEU A 476 3.90 3.53 14.52
N LEU A 477 3.64 2.22 14.48
CA LEU A 477 3.29 1.44 15.66
C LEU A 477 4.44 1.40 16.68
N LEU A 478 5.67 1.18 16.23
CA LEU A 478 6.87 1.20 17.07
C LEU A 478 7.05 2.56 17.76
N LEU A 479 6.88 3.66 17.01
CA LEU A 479 6.93 5.01 17.56
C LEU A 479 5.83 5.24 18.60
N SER A 480 4.60 4.78 18.32
CA SER A 480 3.49 4.85 19.26
C SER A 480 3.79 4.10 20.56
N ASP A 481 4.21 2.83 20.45
CA ASP A 481 4.47 1.96 21.59
C ASP A 481 5.70 2.43 22.39
N GLY A 482 6.73 2.93 21.71
CA GLY A 482 7.92 3.52 22.34
C GLY A 482 7.62 4.82 23.09
N LEU A 483 6.84 5.72 22.50
CA LEU A 483 6.48 6.99 23.14
C LEU A 483 5.55 6.81 24.35
N ASN A 484 4.65 5.84 24.28
CA ASN A 484 3.66 5.55 25.33
C ASN A 484 4.16 4.54 26.38
N ASN A 485 5.40 4.06 26.26
CA ASN A 485 6.01 3.04 27.13
C ASN A 485 5.21 1.72 27.15
N GLU A 486 4.62 1.32 26.03
CA GLU A 486 3.91 0.05 25.84
C GLU A 486 4.76 -1.01 25.12
N LEU A 487 5.96 -0.63 24.65
CA LEU A 487 6.83 -1.50 23.87
C LEU A 487 7.20 -2.80 24.60
N TRP A 488 7.49 -2.69 25.91
CA TRP A 488 7.96 -3.80 26.74
C TRP A 488 6.83 -4.50 27.51
N GLY A 489 5.57 -4.22 27.16
CA GLY A 489 4.40 -4.81 27.78
C GLY A 489 3.35 -3.76 28.12
N THR A 490 2.11 -4.22 28.19
CA THR A 490 0.96 -3.39 28.56
C THR A 490 0.98 -3.06 30.06
N LYS A 491 0.63 -1.81 30.40
CA LYS A 491 0.62 -1.33 31.78
C LYS A 491 -0.51 -1.99 32.57
N GLU A 492 -0.23 -2.36 33.83
CA GLU A 492 -1.17 -3.07 34.71
C GLU A 492 -2.38 -2.23 35.13
N GLU A 493 -2.34 -0.90 34.97
CA GLU A 493 -3.47 0.00 35.27
C GLU A 493 -4.75 -0.39 34.53
N GLN A 494 -4.67 -1.07 33.38
CA GLN A 494 -5.84 -1.59 32.65
C GLN A 494 -6.49 -2.83 33.30
N LYS A 495 -5.90 -3.38 34.37
CA LYS A 495 -6.45 -4.53 35.12
C LYS A 495 -7.38 -4.10 36.26
N ASN A 496 -7.26 -2.85 36.74
CA ASN A 496 -7.93 -2.36 37.95
C ASN A 496 -9.25 -1.61 37.71
N GLU A 497 -9.67 -1.44 36.46
CA GLU A 497 -11.02 -0.94 36.10
C GLU A 497 -11.96 -2.08 35.64
N LYS A 498 -11.73 -3.30 36.14
CA LYS A 498 -12.59 -4.45 35.85
C LYS A 498 -13.80 -4.53 36.77
#